data_AF-A0A7D3XT88-F1
#
_entry.id   AF-A0A7D3XT88-F1
#
_cell.length_a   1.000
_cell.length_b   1.000
_cell.length_c   1.000
_cell.angle_alpha   90.00
_cell.angle_beta   90.00
_cell.angle_gamma   90.00
#
_symmetry.space_group_name_H-M   'P 1'
#
loop_
_entity.id
_entity.type
_entity.pdbx_description
1 polymer ?
#
loop_
_entity_poly.entity_id
_entity_poly.type
_entity_poly.pdbx_seq_one_letter_code
_entity_poly.pdbx_strand_id
1 'polypeptide(L)'
;MGATAEVRRRCRLATEPHRDRGVTLHGVDGRTYHAIDATEDARDRLADLRLGDAVEVVLESVRCRGDGWRIIRLREVDRGNAPAGRLQGTGPTQRRPSGERDDSADRLNAKP
;
A
#
# COMPACT_ATOMS: atom_id res chain seq x y z
N MET A 1 -0.46 -4.71 -30.91
CA MET A 1 0.25 -3.59 -30.26
C MET A 1 -0.09 -3.68 -28.77
N GLY A 2 0.80 -4.27 -27.97
CA GLY A 2 0.49 -4.62 -26.58
C GLY A 2 0.50 -3.38 -25.71
N ALA A 3 -0.67 -2.98 -25.18
CA ALA A 3 -0.79 -1.88 -24.24
C ALA A 3 0.21 -2.08 -23.10
N THR A 4 1.18 -1.17 -22.96
CA THR A 4 1.89 -1.06 -21.70
C THR A 4 0.81 -0.69 -20.68
N ALA A 5 0.55 -1.61 -19.75
CA ALA A 5 -0.52 -1.40 -18.78
C ALA A 5 -0.06 -0.32 -17.81
N GLU A 6 -0.43 0.93 -18.08
CA GLU A 6 -0.30 2.02 -17.14
C GLU A 6 -1.23 1.74 -15.95
N VAL A 7 -0.65 1.63 -14.76
CA VAL A 7 -1.40 1.43 -13.53
C VAL A 7 -1.19 2.63 -12.61
N ARG A 8 -2.31 3.16 -12.11
CA ARG A 8 -2.31 4.22 -11.11
C ARG A 8 -2.45 3.59 -9.74
N ARG A 9 -1.50 3.87 -8.87
CA ARG A 9 -1.47 3.32 -7.52
C ARG A 9 -1.06 4.38 -6.52
N ARG A 10 -1.73 4.36 -5.37
CA ARG A 10 -1.29 5.10 -4.20
C ARG A 10 -0.28 4.25 -3.46
N CYS A 11 0.93 4.78 -3.31
CA CYS A 11 2.06 4.08 -2.75
C CYS A 11 2.72 4.91 -1.65
N ARG A 12 3.47 4.24 -0.78
CA ARG A 12 4.40 4.88 0.15
C ARG A 12 5.83 4.59 -0.26
N LEU A 13 6.71 5.58 -0.11
CA LEU A 13 8.13 5.39 -0.37
C LEU A 13 8.74 4.49 0.72
N ALA A 14 9.31 3.37 0.27
CA ALA A 14 9.97 2.38 1.13
C ALA A 14 11.48 2.61 1.24
N THR A 15 12.05 3.30 0.27
CA THR A 15 13.47 3.63 0.18
C THR A 15 13.62 5.11 -0.13
N GLU A 16 14.73 5.70 0.31
CA GLU A 16 15.06 7.06 -0.07
C GLU A 16 15.26 7.14 -1.61
N PRO A 17 14.63 8.11 -2.28
CA PRO A 17 14.76 8.25 -3.72
C PRO A 17 16.13 8.82 -4.07
N HIS A 18 16.93 8.05 -4.81
CA HIS A 18 18.19 8.54 -5.37
C HIS A 18 18.04 8.71 -6.89
N ARG A 19 18.58 9.81 -7.41
CA ARG A 19 18.41 10.24 -8.82
C ARG A 19 18.80 9.20 -9.87
N ASP A 20 19.70 8.29 -9.52
CA ASP A 20 20.27 7.26 -10.40
C ASP A 20 20.00 5.81 -9.92
N ARG A 21 19.18 5.62 -8.87
CA ARG A 21 18.87 4.28 -8.36
C ARG A 21 17.38 3.98 -8.46
N GLY A 22 17.07 2.69 -8.61
CA GLY A 22 15.69 2.22 -8.54
C GLY A 22 15.04 2.53 -7.19
N VAL A 23 13.75 2.82 -7.20
CA VAL A 23 12.95 3.20 -6.03
C VAL A 23 11.99 2.07 -5.70
N THR A 24 11.91 1.71 -4.42
CA THR A 24 10.93 0.74 -3.95
C THR A 24 9.71 1.46 -3.38
N LEU A 25 8.53 1.07 -3.88
CA LEU A 25 7.25 1.64 -3.51
C LEU A 25 6.36 0.55 -2.91
N HIS A 26 5.74 0.83 -1.76
CA HIS A 26 4.73 -0.04 -1.17
C HIS A 26 3.33 0.48 -1.49
N GLY A 27 2.59 -0.27 -2.29
CA GLY A 27 1.19 0.02 -2.57
C GLY A 27 0.33 -0.14 -1.32
N VAL A 28 -0.74 0.65 -1.21
CA VAL A 28 -1.76 0.50 -0.16
C VAL A 28 -2.46 -0.85 -0.20
N ASP A 29 -2.41 -1.54 -1.34
CA ASP A 29 -2.89 -2.90 -1.56
C ASP A 29 -1.94 -3.98 -1.00
N GLY A 30 -0.83 -3.58 -0.35
CA GLY A 30 0.15 -4.48 0.23
C GLY A 30 1.16 -5.05 -0.75
N ARG A 31 1.07 -4.66 -2.04
CA ARG A 31 2.06 -5.05 -3.05
C ARG A 31 3.28 -4.14 -3.01
N THR A 32 4.41 -4.71 -3.40
CA THR A 32 5.66 -3.96 -3.56
C THR A 32 5.94 -3.78 -5.04
N TYR A 33 6.21 -2.55 -5.43
CA TYR A 33 6.53 -2.15 -6.79
C TYR A 33 7.98 -1.68 -6.84
N HIS A 34 8.80 -2.34 -7.65
CA HIS A 34 10.19 -1.97 -7.84
C HIS A 34 10.32 -1.12 -9.12
N ALA A 35 10.43 0.20 -8.93
CA ALA A 35 10.62 1.12 -10.03
C ALA A 35 12.10 1.18 -10.41
N ILE A 36 12.45 0.72 -11.61
CA ILE A 36 13.83 0.68 -12.12
C ILE A 36 14.19 1.90 -12.96
N ASP A 37 13.17 2.63 -13.44
CA ASP A 37 13.34 3.85 -14.21
C ASP A 37 12.25 4.87 -13.86
N ALA A 38 12.50 6.13 -14.17
CA ALA A 38 11.53 7.20 -14.04
C ALA A 38 11.71 8.22 -15.17
N THR A 39 10.62 8.85 -15.62
CA THR A 39 10.67 10.00 -16.53
C THR A 39 11.39 11.18 -15.87
N GLU A 40 11.99 12.08 -16.67
CA GLU A 40 12.77 13.20 -16.14
C GLU A 40 11.95 14.09 -15.18
N ASP A 41 10.71 14.41 -15.54
CA ASP A 41 9.75 15.14 -14.69
C ASP A 41 9.47 14.40 -13.37
N ALA A 42 9.31 13.08 -13.43
CA ALA A 42 9.12 12.27 -12.22
C ALA A 42 10.40 12.19 -11.37
N ARG A 43 11.60 12.20 -11.96
CA ARG A 43 12.88 12.16 -11.22
C ARG A 43 13.08 13.40 -10.36
N ASP A 44 12.77 14.58 -10.89
CA ASP A 44 12.87 15.84 -10.15
C ASP A 44 11.93 15.83 -8.94
N ARG A 45 10.67 15.42 -9.17
CA ARG A 45 9.66 15.27 -8.12
C ARG A 45 10.03 14.21 -7.10
N LEU A 46 10.60 13.08 -7.53
CA LEU A 46 11.07 12.01 -6.64
C LEU A 46 12.18 12.50 -5.71
N ALA A 47 13.11 13.33 -6.20
CA ALA A 47 14.20 13.86 -5.38
C ALA A 47 13.72 14.76 -4.22
N ASP A 48 12.53 15.36 -4.36
CA ASP A 48 11.90 16.17 -3.32
C ASP A 48 11.18 15.32 -2.25
N LEU A 49 10.91 14.03 -2.54
CA LEU A 49 10.23 13.14 -1.61
C LEU A 49 11.15 12.62 -0.50
N ARG A 50 10.53 12.17 0.58
CA ARG A 50 11.18 11.53 1.72
C ARG A 50 10.61 10.14 1.96
N LEU A 51 11.39 9.34 2.68
CA LEU A 51 10.98 8.03 3.14
C LEU A 51 9.67 8.14 3.94
N GLY A 52 8.68 7.32 3.61
CA GLY A 52 7.38 7.31 4.30
C GLY A 52 6.32 8.23 3.68
N ASP A 53 6.69 9.14 2.77
CA ASP A 53 5.71 9.97 2.06
C ASP A 53 4.73 9.09 1.27
N ALA A 54 3.44 9.44 1.35
CA ALA A 54 2.40 8.79 0.57
C ALA A 54 2.21 9.56 -0.73
N VAL A 55 2.40 8.89 -1.87
CA VAL A 55 2.32 9.50 -3.19
C VAL A 55 1.45 8.68 -4.13
N GLU A 56 0.63 9.36 -4.94
CA GLU A 56 -0.01 8.73 -6.08
C GLU A 56 0.95 8.68 -7.26
N VAL A 57 1.32 7.45 -7.65
CA VAL A 57 2.24 7.16 -8.74
C VAL A 57 1.49 6.57 -9.93
N VAL A 58 1.90 6.98 -11.13
CA VAL A 58 1.52 6.30 -12.37
C VAL A 58 2.72 5.47 -12.80
N LEU A 59 2.51 4.15 -12.83
CA LEU A 59 3.53 3.16 -13.15
C LEU A 59 3.23 2.54 -14.51
N GLU A 60 4.28 2.38 -15.31
CA GLU A 60 4.25 1.64 -16.56
C GLU A 60 5.05 0.34 -16.39
N SER A 61 4.51 -0.78 -16.85
CA SER A 61 5.25 -2.05 -16.85
C SER A 61 6.37 -2.02 -17.89
N VAL A 62 7.60 -2.32 -17.45
CA VAL A 62 8.77 -2.40 -18.34
C VAL A 62 9.12 -3.86 -18.55
N ARG A 63 9.35 -4.24 -19.81
CA ARG A 63 9.85 -5.58 -20.15
C ARG A 63 11.33 -5.71 -19.76
N CYS A 64 11.57 -6.05 -18.51
CA CYS A 64 12.89 -6.47 -18.01
C CYS A 64 12.84 -7.94 -17.57
N ARG A 65 13.94 -8.48 -17.04
CA ARG A 65 13.99 -9.89 -16.56
C ARG A 65 13.08 -10.19 -15.34
N GLY A 66 12.21 -9.27 -14.92
CA GLY A 66 11.25 -9.44 -13.83
C GLY A 66 10.15 -8.37 -13.84
N ASP A 67 9.49 -8.16 -12.70
CA ASP A 67 8.42 -7.18 -12.49
C ASP A 67 8.98 -5.75 -12.30
N GLY A 68 9.68 -5.25 -13.32
CA GLY A 68 10.20 -3.88 -13.33
C GLY A 68 9.13 -2.88 -13.73
N TRP A 69 9.09 -1.77 -12.99
CA TRP A 69 8.18 -0.68 -13.25
C TRP A 69 8.95 0.59 -13.62
N ARG A 70 8.31 1.44 -14.41
CA ARG A 70 8.77 2.79 -14.71
C ARG A 70 7.79 3.80 -14.13
N ILE A 71 8.29 4.76 -13.36
CA ILE A 71 7.47 5.87 -12.87
C ILE A 71 7.37 6.89 -14.00
N ILE A 72 6.16 7.04 -14.55
CA ILE A 72 5.95 7.98 -15.64
C ILE A 72 5.40 9.32 -15.15
N ARG A 73 4.73 9.34 -13.99
CA ARG A 73 4.17 10.55 -13.41
C ARG A 73 3.91 10.43 -11.91
N LEU A 74 4.12 11.54 -11.19
CA LEU A 74 3.72 11.73 -9.79
C LEU A 74 2.59 12.77 -9.74
N ARG A 75 1.53 12.52 -8.98
CA ARG A 75 0.32 13.36 -8.95
C ARG A 75 0.15 14.10 -7.63
N GLU A 76 -0.08 13.33 -6.58
CA GLU A 76 -0.41 13.86 -5.25
C GLU A 76 0.59 13.33 -4.25
N VAL A 77 1.20 14.23 -3.49
CA VAL A 77 2.14 13.89 -2.42
C VAL A 77 1.50 14.33 -1.11
N ASP A 78 1.04 13.36 -0.34
CA ASP A 78 0.68 13.56 1.06
C ASP A 78 1.96 13.36 1.88
N ARG A 79 2.62 14.49 2.19
CA ARG A 79 3.88 14.53 2.97
C ARG A 79 3.67 14.26 4.46
N GLY A 80 2.71 13.38 4.77
CA GLY A 80 2.00 13.31 6.03
C GLY A 80 2.84 13.75 7.22
N ASN A 81 2.43 14.85 7.87
CA ASN A 81 2.83 15.16 9.25
C ASN A 81 2.19 14.14 10.22
N ALA A 82 2.33 12.86 9.91
CA ALA A 82 1.73 11.74 10.60
C ALA A 82 2.88 10.86 11.10
N PRO A 83 2.94 10.56 12.40
CA PRO A 83 4.02 9.77 12.96
C PRO A 83 4.04 8.41 12.26
N ALA A 84 5.24 7.84 12.13
CA ALA A 84 5.48 6.43 11.81
C ALA A 84 4.67 5.56 12.77
N GLY A 85 3.43 5.32 12.43
CA GLY A 85 2.41 4.87 13.34
C GLY A 85 1.51 3.92 12.60
N ARG A 86 1.84 2.64 12.74
CA ARG A 86 0.94 1.53 12.44
C ARG A 86 0.71 1.30 10.94
N LEU A 87 1.62 0.51 10.36
CA LEU A 87 1.18 -0.62 9.55
C LEU A 87 0.20 -1.43 10.41
N GLN A 88 -1.07 -1.03 10.39
CA GLN A 88 -2.17 -1.88 10.79
C GLN A 88 -2.23 -2.97 9.74
N GLY A 89 -1.53 -4.08 10.02
CA GLY A 89 -2.01 -5.37 9.59
C GLY A 89 -3.40 -5.55 10.17
N THR A 90 -4.42 -5.11 9.43
CA THR A 90 -5.76 -5.67 9.60
C THR A 90 -5.69 -7.05 8.95
N GLY A 91 -5.29 -8.03 9.77
CA GLY A 91 -5.29 -9.43 9.39
C GLY A 91 -6.69 -9.86 8.94
N PRO A 92 -6.80 -10.83 8.02
CA PRO A 92 -8.08 -11.42 7.71
C PRO A 92 -8.40 -12.42 8.81
N THR A 93 -9.22 -12.03 9.79
CA THR A 93 -10.04 -13.01 10.53
C THR A 93 -11.35 -12.34 10.90
N GLN A 94 -12.21 -12.20 9.91
CA GLN A 94 -13.63 -12.36 10.17
C GLN A 94 -13.85 -13.83 10.55
N ARG A 95 -13.73 -14.16 11.84
CA ARG A 95 -14.38 -15.36 12.36
C ARG A 95 -15.87 -15.06 12.39
N ARG A 96 -16.60 -15.77 11.52
CA ARG A 96 -18.07 -15.72 11.42
C ARG A 96 -18.74 -16.04 12.78
N PRO A 97 -19.97 -15.54 13.01
CA PRO A 97 -20.78 -15.95 14.14
C PRO A 97 -21.35 -17.34 13.85
N SER A 98 -21.18 -18.28 14.78
CA SER A 98 -21.86 -19.58 14.74
C SER A 98 -21.83 -20.18 16.14
N GLY A 99 -23.00 -20.45 16.71
CA GLY A 99 -23.13 -21.37 17.84
C GLY A 99 -23.88 -20.83 19.03
N GLU A 100 -25.13 -20.46 18.83
CA GLU A 100 -26.17 -20.65 19.85
C GLU A 100 -26.13 -22.12 20.34
N ARG A 101 -25.95 -22.31 21.65
CA ARG A 101 -26.46 -23.46 22.39
C ARG A 101 -26.86 -23.00 23.78
N ASP A 102 -28.17 -22.77 23.87
CA ASP A 102 -29.05 -23.12 24.99
C ASP A 102 -28.39 -23.94 26.10
N ASP A 103 -28.30 -23.36 27.29
CA ASP A 103 -28.35 -24.12 28.54
C ASP A 103 -29.48 -23.52 29.38
N SER A 104 -30.68 -23.98 29.04
CA SER A 104 -31.86 -23.89 29.90
C SER A 104 -31.65 -24.76 31.15
N ALA A 105 -31.53 -24.14 32.33
CA ALA A 105 -32.31 -24.47 33.55
C ALA A 105 -31.61 -23.97 34.83
N ASP A 106 -31.85 -22.71 35.21
CA ASP A 106 -31.85 -22.35 36.63
C ASP A 106 -33.30 -22.17 37.07
N ARG A 107 -33.77 -23.15 37.85
CA ARG A 107 -35.15 -23.28 38.31
C ARG A 107 -35.40 -22.31 39.47
N LEU A 108 -36.44 -21.50 39.29
CA LEU A 108 -37.52 -21.28 40.26
C LEU A 108 -37.15 -20.74 41.66
N ASN A 109 -37.20 -19.41 41.77
CA ASN A 109 -38.07 -18.64 42.66
C ASN A 109 -38.85 -19.41 43.76
N ALA A 110 -38.65 -19.06 45.04
CA ALA A 110 -39.73 -18.71 45.97
C ALA A 110 -39.19 -18.29 47.36
N LYS A 111 -39.52 -17.05 47.76
CA LYS A 111 -39.59 -16.60 49.17
C LYS A 111 -40.75 -17.30 49.89
N PRO A 112 -40.72 -17.36 51.22
CA PRO A 112 -41.50 -16.40 52.02
C PRO A 112 -40.65 -15.50 52.92
#